data_AF-A0A3C0EIW3-F1
#
_entry.id   AF-A0A3C0EIW3-F1
#
_cell.length_a   1.000
_cell.length_b   1.000
_cell.length_c   1.000
_cell.angle_alpha   90.00
_cell.angle_beta   90.00
_cell.angle_gamma   90.00
#
_symmetry.space_group_name_H-M   'P 1'
#
loop_
_entity.id
_entity.type
_entity.pdbx_description
1 polymer ?
#
loop_
_entity_poly.entity_id
_entity_poly.type
_entity_poly.pdbx_seq_one_letter_code
_entity_poly.pdbx_strand_id
1 'polypeptide(L)' 'MPTIQNIIDHTLSQVQNPQLQNTVDTVKIGDPTVEVTGVVSCFTVTMDVIQLAIDKKANLIVTHEPTF' A
#
# COMPACT_ATOMS: atom_id res chain seq x y z
N MET A 1 -15.58 -8.31 0.20
CA MET A 1 -14.66 -7.84 1.26
C MET A 1 -14.08 -6.49 0.85
N PRO A 2 -13.41 -5.69 1.72
CA PRO A 2 -12.83 -4.43 1.25
C PRO A 2 -11.80 -4.67 0.14
N THR A 3 -11.73 -3.78 -0.84
CA THR A 3 -10.67 -3.79 -1.85
C THR A 3 -9.43 -3.05 -1.34
N ILE A 4 -8.31 -3.21 -2.04
CA ILE A 4 -7.10 -2.41 -1.80
C ILE A 4 -7.42 -0.91 -1.92
N GLN A 5 -8.22 -0.51 -2.91
CA GLN A 5 -8.65 0.88 -3.08
C GLN A 5 -9.40 1.39 -1.84
N ASN A 6 -10.27 0.58 -1.23
CA ASN A 6 -10.96 1.00 0.00
C ASN A 6 -9.99 1.27 1.16
N ILE A 7 -8.88 0.52 1.25
CA ILE A 7 -7.83 0.76 2.26
C ILE A 7 -7.05 2.04 1.96
N ILE A 8 -6.72 2.30 0.69
CA ILE A 8 -6.06 3.53 0.25
C ILE A 8 -6.94 4.74 0.58
N ASP A 9 -8.21 4.71 0.18
CA ASP A 9 -9.18 5.78 0.44
C ASP A 9 -9.34 6.05 1.93
N HIS A 10 -9.43 4.98 2.74
CA HIS A 10 -9.49 5.10 4.19
C HIS A 10 -8.24 5.75 4.77
N THR A 11 -7.05 5.33 4.33
CA THR A 11 -5.77 5.90 4.79
C THR A 11 -5.69 7.38 4.46
N LEU A 12 -6.02 7.76 3.23
CA LEU A 12 -6.03 9.16 2.77
C LEU A 12 -7.03 10.02 3.54
N SER A 13 -8.18 9.46 3.93
CA SER A 13 -9.17 10.18 4.75
C SER A 13 -8.66 10.58 6.14
N GLN A 14 -7.59 9.93 6.64
CA GLN A 14 -6.98 10.23 7.93
C GLN A 14 -5.85 11.26 7.84
N VAL A 15 -5.42 11.63 6.62
CA VAL A 15 -4.34 12.60 6.40
C VAL A 15 -4.92 14.01 6.37
N GLN A 16 -4.39 14.91 7.19
CA GLN A 16 -4.77 16.32 7.15
C GLN A 16 -4.14 17.00 5.93
N ASN A 17 -4.98 17.46 5.00
CA ASN A 17 -4.58 18.12 3.75
C ASN A 17 -3.66 17.23 2.86
N PRO A 18 -4.18 16.13 2.30
CA PRO A 18 -3.40 15.23 1.45
C PRO A 18 -3.05 15.96 0.14
N GLN A 19 -1.78 16.33 0.00
CA GLN A 19 -1.25 16.87 -1.26
C GLN A 19 -0.90 15.70 -2.17
N LEU A 20 -1.85 15.26 -2.99
CA LEU A 20 -1.64 14.14 -3.92
C LEU A 20 -1.23 14.58 -5.33
N GLN A 21 -1.24 15.88 -5.61
CA GLN A 21 -0.79 16.40 -6.89
C GLN A 21 0.73 16.41 -6.94
N ASN A 22 1.29 15.86 -8.01
CA ASN A 22 2.74 15.81 -8.27
C ASN A 22 3.56 15.06 -7.21
N THR A 23 2.98 14.04 -6.55
CA THR A 23 3.73 13.15 -5.66
C THR A 23 4.05 11.81 -6.33
N VAL A 24 4.94 11.05 -5.69
CA VAL A 24 5.22 9.66 -6.02
C VAL A 24 4.30 8.69 -5.30
N ASP A 25 3.31 9.18 -4.55
CA ASP A 25 2.36 8.36 -3.75
C ASP A 25 1.29 7.77 -4.66
N THR A 26 1.66 6.71 -5.37
CA THR A 26 0.79 6.03 -6.33
C THR A 26 0.85 4.52 -6.12
N VAL A 27 -0.09 3.79 -6.72
CA VAL A 27 0.01 2.33 -6.81
C VAL A 27 1.14 2.01 -7.79
N LYS A 28 2.29 1.60 -7.26
CA LYS A 28 3.48 1.30 -8.07
C LYS A 28 3.35 0.00 -8.85
N ILE A 29 2.72 -1.02 -8.26
CA ILE A 29 2.52 -2.35 -8.84
C ILE A 29 1.19 -2.92 -8.36
N GLY A 30 0.47 -3.60 -9.25
CA GLY A 30 -0.73 -4.37 -8.91
C GLY A 30 -2.04 -3.69 -9.33
N ASP A 31 -3.15 -4.31 -8.93
CA ASP A 31 -4.51 -3.86 -9.22
C ASP A 31 -5.22 -3.46 -7.91
N PRO A 32 -5.57 -2.18 -7.70
CA PRO A 32 -6.22 -1.74 -6.47
C PRO A 32 -7.68 -2.19 -6.36
N THR A 33 -8.28 -2.76 -7.42
CA THR A 33 -9.67 -3.24 -7.42
C THR A 33 -9.83 -4.62 -6.77
N VAL A 34 -8.74 -5.35 -6.54
CA VAL A 34 -8.79 -6.69 -5.92
C VAL A 34 -9.12 -6.61 -4.43
N GLU A 35 -9.73 -7.67 -3.91
CA GLU A 35 -9.99 -7.81 -2.47
C GLU A 35 -8.68 -7.84 -1.67
N VAL A 36 -8.63 -7.10 -0.56
CA VAL A 36 -7.46 -7.10 0.33
C VAL A 36 -7.47 -8.33 1.24
N THR A 37 -6.36 -9.07 1.28
CA THR A 37 -6.18 -10.26 2.13
C THR A 37 -5.31 -9.99 3.35
N GLY A 38 -4.52 -8.92 3.32
CA GLY A 38 -3.69 -8.47 4.43
C GLY A 38 -2.86 -7.25 4.03
N VAL A 39 -2.43 -6.49 5.04
CA VAL A 39 -1.64 -5.26 4.85
C VAL A 39 -0.34 -5.37 5.63
N VAL A 40 0.77 -5.05 4.97
CA VAL A 40 2.09 -4.85 5.59
C VAL A 40 2.49 -3.39 5.41
N SER A 41 2.95 -2.73 6.46
CA SER A 41 3.53 -1.39 6.37
C SER A 41 5.03 -1.43 6.59
N CYS A 42 5.77 -0.58 5.88
CA CYS A 42 7.22 -0.50 5.98
C CYS A 42 7.73 0.91 5.62
N PHE A 43 8.99 1.21 5.95
CA PHE A 43 9.62 2.44 5.52
C PHE A 43 10.06 2.38 4.04
N THR A 44 10.66 1.26 3.62
CA THR A 44 11.01 0.99 2.22
C THR A 44 10.81 -0.49 1.91
N VAL A 45 10.56 -0.81 0.64
CA VAL A 45 10.29 -2.18 0.20
C VAL A 45 11.60 -2.94 -0.04
N THR A 46 11.99 -3.78 0.93
CA THR A 46 13.12 -4.71 0.79
C THR A 46 12.64 -6.12 0.43
N MET A 47 13.58 -7.00 0.05
CA MET A 47 13.27 -8.41 -0.19
C MET A 47 12.67 -9.11 1.05
N ASP A 48 13.15 -8.76 2.25
CA ASP A 48 12.61 -9.32 3.49
C ASP A 48 11.16 -8.87 3.75
N VAL A 49 10.81 -7.63 3.39
CA VAL A 49 9.43 -7.13 3.47
C VAL A 49 8.52 -7.88 2.50
N ILE A 50 8.99 -8.13 1.27
CA ILE A 50 8.25 -8.91 0.28
C ILE A 50 8.03 -10.33 0.78
N GLN A 51 9.07 -10.98 1.31
CA GLN A 51 8.96 -12.33 1.87
C GLN A 51 8.00 -12.37 3.06
N LEU A 52 8.06 -11.37 3.96
CA LEU A 52 7.12 -11.25 5.07
C LEU A 52 5.67 -11.12 4.58
N ALA A 53 5.40 -10.32 3.55
CA ALA A 53 4.06 -10.18 3.00
C ALA A 53 3.53 -11.52 2.45
N ILE A 54 4.39 -12.28 1.75
CA ILE A 54 4.07 -13.63 1.27
C ILE A 54 3.75 -14.56 2.43
N ASP A 55 4.62 -14.62 3.45
CA ASP A 55 4.46 -15.51 4.61
C ASP A 55 3.18 -15.21 5.40
N LYS A 56 2.78 -13.93 5.44
CA LYS A 56 1.55 -13.46 6.08
C LYS A 56 0.31 -13.53 5.18
N LYS A 57 0.46 -13.95 3.91
CA LYS A 57 -0.61 -13.95 2.90
C LYS A 57 -1.24 -12.56 2.70
N ALA A 58 -0.44 -11.51 2.88
CA ALA A 58 -0.82 -10.12 2.64
C ALA A 58 -0.58 -9.75 1.17
N ASN A 59 -1.51 -9.03 0.57
CA ASN A 59 -1.45 -8.61 -0.83
C ASN A 59 -1.37 -7.09 -1.02
N LEU A 60 -1.24 -6.33 0.07
CA LEU A 60 -0.98 -4.90 0.05
C LEU A 60 0.24 -4.58 0.91
N ILE A 61 1.26 -3.97 0.30
CA ILE A 61 2.39 -3.35 1.00
C ILE A 61 2.23 -1.84 0.91
N VAL A 62 2.15 -1.16 2.05
CA VAL A 62 2.19 0.30 2.15
C VAL A 62 3.60 0.70 2.54
N THR A 63 4.29 1.41 1.66
CA THR A 63 5.66 1.89 1.88
C THR A 63 5.67 3.41 2.06
N HIS A 64 6.55 3.90 2.94
CA HIS A 64 6.81 5.35 3.00
C HIS A 64 7.62 5.80 1.79
N GLU A 65 8.70 5.09 1.48
CA GLU A 65 9.57 5.40 0.35
C GLU A 65 9.49 4.30 -0.72
N PRO A 66 8.96 4.61 -1.91
CA PRO A 66 8.80 3.64 -2.99
C PRO A 66 10.14 3.33 -3.67
N THR A 67 10.23 2.15 -4.28
CA THR A 67 11.45 1.72 -4.98
C THR A 67 11.66 2.44 -6.32
N PHE A 68 10.58 2.95 -6.94
CA PHE A 68 10.55 3.73 -8.18
C PHE A 68 9.25 4.55 -8.23
#